data_AF-A0A820TSC8-F1
#
_entry.id   AF-A0A820TSC8-F1
#
_cell.length_a   1.000
_cell.length_b   1.000
_cell.length_c   1.000
_cell.angle_alpha   90.00
_cell.angle_beta   90.00
_cell.angle_gamma   90.00
#
_symmetry.space_group_name_H-M   'P 1'
#
loop_
_entity.id
_entity.type
_entity.pdbx_description
1 polymer ?
#
loop_
_entity_poly.entity_id
_entity_poly.type
_entity_poly.pdbx_seq_one_letter_code
_entity_poly.pdbx_strand_id
1 'polypeptide(L)'
;APSDRIQVSGPTGEGEDTYTITILNVQPEDQGDYSAKITNVGGSLKSKKCKVTVMKSPEFVTKPTAQEVKQGETAVFETKIDGYPTPKITWLLNGKPLTAKEGAQVEFNA
;
A
#
# COMPACT_ATOMS: atom_id res chain seq x y z
N ALA A 1 1.42 -11.04 18.85
CA ALA A 1 2.17 -11.59 17.69
C ALA A 1 1.24 -11.61 16.47
N PRO A 2 1.73 -11.80 15.22
CA PRO A 2 0.86 -11.88 14.03
C PRO A 2 -0.32 -12.87 14.19
N SER A 3 -0.15 -13.92 15.00
CA SER A 3 -1.17 -14.89 15.37
C SER A 3 -2.43 -14.31 16.01
N ASP A 4 -2.32 -13.23 16.79
CA ASP A 4 -3.45 -12.73 17.59
C ASP A 4 -4.46 -11.95 16.73
N ARG A 5 -4.04 -11.59 15.51
CA ARG A 5 -4.83 -10.89 14.51
C ARG A 5 -5.53 -11.84 13.53
N ILE A 6 -5.14 -13.11 13.50
CA ILE A 6 -5.67 -14.10 12.57
C ILE A 6 -6.76 -14.91 13.27
N GLN A 7 -7.97 -14.87 12.71
CA GLN A 7 -9.12 -15.64 13.18
C GLN A 7 -9.49 -16.66 12.11
N VAL A 8 -9.58 -17.94 12.50
CA VAL A 8 -10.05 -19.01 11.62
C VAL A 8 -11.41 -19.46 12.13
N SER A 9 -12.41 -19.50 11.25
CA SER A 9 -13.74 -20.03 11.55
C SER A 9 -14.11 -21.12 10.56
N GLY A 10 -14.84 -22.12 11.04
CA GLY A 10 -15.42 -23.18 10.23
C GLY A 10 -16.94 -23.18 10.32
N PRO A 11 -17.61 -24.14 9.67
CA PRO A 11 -19.06 -24.28 9.73
C PRO A 11 -19.53 -24.55 11.16
N THR A 12 -20.62 -23.91 11.56
CA THR A 12 -21.16 -23.98 12.94
C THR A 12 -22.52 -24.64 13.03
N GLY A 13 -23.19 -24.86 11.90
CA GLY A 13 -24.49 -25.55 11.82
C GLY A 13 -24.54 -26.65 10.76
N GLU A 14 -25.62 -27.44 10.79
CA GLU A 14 -25.90 -28.42 9.74
C GLU A 14 -26.20 -27.72 8.41
N GLY A 15 -25.46 -28.09 7.36
CA GLY A 15 -25.61 -27.52 6.02
C GLY A 15 -24.59 -26.43 5.65
N GLU A 16 -23.71 -26.03 6.56
CA GLU A 16 -22.59 -25.14 6.26
C GLU A 16 -21.33 -25.95 5.91
N ASP A 17 -20.65 -25.59 4.82
CA ASP A 17 -19.38 -26.18 4.36
C ASP A 17 -18.27 -25.13 4.13
N THR A 18 -18.50 -23.91 4.65
CA THR A 18 -17.62 -22.76 4.44
C THR A 18 -16.61 -22.60 5.59
N TYR A 19 -15.34 -22.42 5.23
CA TYR A 19 -14.25 -22.11 6.15
C TYR A 19 -13.67 -20.75 5.79
N THR A 20 -13.43 -19.91 6.81
CA THR A 20 -12.98 -18.53 6.64
C THR A 20 -11.72 -18.27 7.46
N ILE A 21 -10.79 -17.52 6.86
CA ILE A 21 -9.68 -16.88 7.57
C ILE A 21 -9.87 -15.37 7.49
N THR A 22 -9.85 -14.72 8.65
CA THR A 22 -9.97 -13.27 8.81
C THR A 22 -8.69 -12.75 9.42
N ILE A 23 -8.09 -11.73 8.81
CA ILE A 23 -6.90 -11.05 9.34
C ILE A 23 -7.33 -9.65 9.76
N LEU A 24 -7.32 -9.39 11.06
CA LEU A 24 -7.64 -8.08 11.64
C LEU A 24 -6.41 -7.18 11.62
N ASN A 25 -6.63 -5.87 11.47
CA ASN A 25 -5.55 -4.87 11.50
C ASN A 25 -4.33 -5.29 10.64
N VAL A 26 -4.59 -5.59 9.37
CA VAL A 26 -3.59 -6.08 8.41
C VAL A 26 -2.36 -5.16 8.39
N GLN A 27 -1.18 -5.77 8.43
CA GLN A 27 0.13 -5.12 8.39
C GLN A 27 0.93 -5.59 7.16
N PRO A 28 1.98 -4.87 6.73
CA PRO A 28 2.77 -5.25 5.56
C PRO A 28 3.30 -6.69 5.59
N GLU A 29 3.63 -7.24 6.77
CA GLU A 29 4.08 -8.61 6.93
C GLU A 29 3.01 -9.68 6.62
N ASP A 30 1.73 -9.31 6.55
CA ASP A 30 0.64 -10.23 6.18
C ASP A 30 0.49 -10.38 4.66
N GLN A 31 1.25 -9.61 3.86
CA GLN A 31 1.27 -9.77 2.41
C GLN A 31 1.80 -11.14 2.00
N GLY A 32 1.15 -11.78 1.02
CA GLY A 32 1.63 -13.06 0.51
C GLY A 32 0.63 -13.83 -0.32
N ASP A 33 1.02 -15.05 -0.68
CA ASP A 33 0.14 -16.02 -1.32
C ASP A 33 -0.51 -16.91 -0.24
N TYR A 34 -1.83 -16.88 -0.16
CA TYR A 34 -2.63 -17.73 0.72
C TYR A 34 -3.18 -18.93 -0.06
N SER A 35 -3.29 -20.09 0.58
CA SER A 35 -3.93 -21.27 0.00
C SER A 35 -4.56 -22.14 1.08
N ALA A 36 -5.73 -22.71 0.82
CA ALA A 36 -6.35 -23.68 1.70
C ALA A 36 -5.83 -25.09 1.40
N LYS A 37 -5.59 -25.89 2.43
CA LYS A 37 -5.30 -27.32 2.31
C LYS A 37 -6.40 -28.10 3.03
N ILE A 38 -7.04 -29.01 2.31
CA ILE A 38 -8.03 -29.95 2.88
C ILE A 38 -7.40 -31.33 3.00
N THR A 39 -7.73 -32.07 4.06
CA THR A 39 -7.20 -33.42 4.32
C THR A 39 -8.26 -34.27 5.00
N ASN A 40 -8.43 -35.52 4.55
CA ASN A 40 -9.20 -36.56 5.23
C ASN A 40 -8.49 -37.92 5.07
N VAL A 41 -9.12 -39.01 5.52
CA VAL A 41 -8.57 -40.37 5.41
C VAL A 41 -8.31 -40.83 3.97
N GLY A 42 -8.98 -40.24 2.99
CA GLY A 42 -8.83 -40.55 1.57
C GLY A 42 -7.74 -39.74 0.86
N GLY A 43 -7.18 -38.70 1.49
CA GLY A 43 -6.08 -37.92 0.92
C GLY A 43 -6.11 -36.43 1.25
N SER A 44 -5.40 -35.64 0.45
CA SER A 44 -5.27 -34.19 0.64
C SER A 44 -5.21 -33.45 -0.69
N LEU A 45 -5.84 -32.28 -0.75
CA LEU A 45 -5.77 -31.34 -1.87
C LEU A 45 -5.43 -29.94 -1.37
N LYS A 46 -4.82 -29.13 -2.24
CA LYS A 46 -4.58 -27.70 -2.01
C LYS A 46 -5.35 -26.87 -3.03
N SER A 47 -5.88 -25.74 -2.59
CA SER A 47 -6.46 -24.74 -3.49
C SER A 47 -5.39 -24.08 -4.37
N LYS A 48 -5.82 -23.35 -5.39
CA LYS A 48 -4.97 -22.34 -6.02
C LYS A 48 -4.56 -21.28 -4.99
N LYS A 49 -3.43 -20.62 -5.24
CA LYS A 49 -2.98 -19.49 -4.45
C LYS A 49 -3.86 -18.25 -4.70
N CYS A 50 -4.17 -17.53 -3.63
CA CYS A 50 -4.80 -16.21 -3.64
C CYS A 50 -3.80 -15.19 -3.09
N LYS A 51 -3.46 -14.16 -3.86
CA LYS A 51 -2.49 -13.15 -3.43
C LYS A 51 -3.19 -12.05 -2.65
N VAL A 52 -2.67 -11.76 -1.45
CA VAL A 52 -3.03 -10.58 -0.66
C VAL A 52 -1.89 -9.58 -0.79
N THR A 53 -2.23 -8.33 -1.11
CA THR A 53 -1.30 -7.20 -1.18
C THR A 53 -1.76 -6.15 -0.18
N VAL A 54 -0.85 -5.67 0.65
CA VAL A 54 -1.16 -4.65 1.67
C VAL A 54 -0.78 -3.29 1.13
N MET A 55 -1.77 -2.43 0.96
CA MET A 55 -1.58 -1.07 0.44
C MET A 55 -1.43 -0.07 1.57
N LYS A 56 -0.61 0.95 1.33
CA LYS A 56 -0.40 2.08 2.24
C LYS A 56 -0.81 3.37 1.54
N SER A 57 -1.73 4.12 2.15
CA SER A 57 -2.14 5.43 1.65
C SER A 57 -0.93 6.37 1.52
N PRO A 58 -0.88 7.24 0.50
CA PRO A 58 0.18 8.23 0.37
C PRO A 58 0.24 9.16 1.58
N GLU A 59 1.45 9.41 2.07
CA GLU A 59 1.70 10.30 3.20
C GLU A 59 2.94 11.16 2.92
N PHE A 60 2.91 12.42 3.37
CA PHE A 60 4.11 13.25 3.40
C PHE A 60 4.98 12.89 4.59
N VAL A 61 6.13 12.28 4.33
CA VAL A 61 7.19 12.11 5.32
C VAL A 61 7.83 13.46 5.62
N THR A 62 8.10 14.25 4.59
CA THR A 62 8.50 15.66 4.74
C THR A 62 7.69 16.53 3.81
N LYS A 63 7.14 17.63 4.34
CA LYS A 63 6.38 18.61 3.56
C LYS A 63 7.34 19.67 3.00
N PRO A 64 7.08 20.20 1.79
CA PRO A 64 7.82 21.35 1.29
C PRO A 64 7.59 22.56 2.19
N THR A 65 8.61 23.39 2.34
CA THR A 65 8.58 24.59 3.18
C THR A 65 8.47 25.84 2.33
N ALA A 66 7.97 26.94 2.93
CA ALA A 66 7.98 28.24 2.29
C ALA A 66 9.42 28.69 1.99
N GLN A 67 9.59 29.42 0.88
CA GLN A 67 10.87 30.00 0.48
C GLN A 67 10.69 31.47 0.11
N GLU A 68 11.62 32.30 0.56
CA GLU A 68 11.79 33.67 0.12
C GLU A 68 13.11 33.74 -0.65
N VAL A 69 13.04 34.05 -1.94
CA VAL A 69 14.20 34.14 -2.83
C VAL A 69 14.21 35.49 -3.53
N LYS A 70 15.39 36.03 -3.83
CA LYS A 70 15.49 37.30 -4.56
C LYS A 70 15.20 37.07 -6.04
N GLN A 71 14.85 38.15 -6.73
CA GLN A 71 14.68 38.12 -8.18
C GLN A 71 15.95 37.61 -8.87
N GLY A 72 15.80 36.60 -9.73
CA GLY A 72 16.90 35.98 -10.46
C GLY A 72 17.57 34.80 -9.74
N GLU A 73 17.19 34.51 -8.49
CA GLU A 73 17.65 33.33 -7.75
C GLU A 73 16.74 32.12 -7.99
N THR A 74 17.24 30.93 -7.63
CA THR A 74 16.52 29.66 -7.78
C THR A 74 15.80 29.29 -6.50
N ALA A 75 14.50 28.95 -6.61
CA ALA A 75 13.74 28.29 -5.55
C ALA A 75 13.71 26.77 -5.77
N VAL A 76 13.92 25.99 -4.71
CA VAL A 76 13.97 24.53 -4.77
C VAL A 76 13.04 23.96 -3.69
N PHE A 77 11.99 23.26 -4.11
CA PHE A 77 11.08 22.60 -3.19
C PHE A 77 11.35 21.09 -3.17
N GLU A 78 11.55 20.55 -1.96
CA GLU A 78 11.77 19.13 -1.76
C GLU A 78 10.68 18.54 -0.87
N THR A 79 10.34 17.29 -1.12
CA THR A 79 9.39 16.54 -0.31
C THR A 79 9.69 15.05 -0.40
N LYS A 80 9.48 14.36 0.71
CA LYS A 80 9.53 12.91 0.79
C LYS A 80 8.12 12.41 1.00
N ILE A 81 7.72 11.44 0.19
CA ILE A 81 6.43 10.77 0.27
C ILE A 81 6.65 9.30 0.56
N ASP A 82 5.73 8.71 1.28
CA ASP A 82 5.66 7.28 1.50
C ASP A 82 4.27 6.78 1.10
N GLY A 83 4.15 5.50 0.81
CA GLY A 83 2.92 4.87 0.34
C GLY A 83 3.21 3.66 -0.54
N TYR A 84 2.22 2.78 -0.67
CA TYR A 84 2.31 1.61 -1.52
C TYR A 84 0.97 1.33 -2.23
N PRO A 85 0.96 1.17 -3.57
CA PRO A 85 2.10 1.33 -4.48
C PRO A 85 2.74 2.73 -4.43
N THR A 86 3.98 2.86 -4.89
CA THR A 86 4.73 4.13 -4.83
C THR A 86 3.88 5.29 -5.35
N PRO A 87 3.62 6.33 -4.54
CA PRO A 87 2.74 7.41 -4.95
C PRO A 87 3.36 8.25 -6.07
N LYS A 88 2.50 8.88 -6.88
CA LYS A 88 2.91 9.88 -7.87
C LYS A 88 2.71 11.28 -7.28
N ILE A 89 3.67 12.17 -7.51
CA ILE A 89 3.59 13.58 -7.10
C ILE A 89 3.34 14.48 -8.31
N THR A 90 2.47 15.48 -8.13
CA THR A 90 2.24 16.58 -9.06
C THR A 90 2.37 17.89 -8.30
N TRP A 91 3.35 18.71 -8.67
CA TRP A 91 3.49 20.05 -8.10
C TRP A 91 2.41 20.98 -8.64
N LEU A 92 1.84 21.82 -7.77
CA LEU A 92 0.78 22.76 -8.12
C LEU A 92 1.22 24.19 -7.84
N LEU A 93 0.95 25.09 -8.78
CA LEU A 93 1.01 26.55 -8.57
C LEU A 93 -0.41 27.10 -8.60
N ASN A 94 -0.86 27.69 -7.49
CA ASN A 94 -2.21 28.24 -7.33
C ASN A 94 -3.32 27.23 -7.74
N GLY A 95 -3.15 25.97 -7.32
CA GLY A 95 -4.07 24.87 -7.61
C GLY A 95 -3.99 24.29 -9.02
N LYS A 96 -3.09 24.78 -9.89
CA LYS A 96 -2.91 24.27 -11.25
C LYS A 96 -1.64 23.43 -11.38
N PRO A 97 -1.66 22.29 -12.09
CA PRO A 97 -0.46 21.49 -12.32
C PRO A 97 0.66 22.28 -12.97
N LEU A 98 1.84 22.22 -12.37
CA LEU A 98 3.06 22.62 -13.03
C LEU A 98 3.40 21.55 -14.07
N THR A 99 3.30 21.91 -15.34
CA THR A 99 3.93 21.14 -16.40
C THR A 99 5.39 21.58 -16.49
N ALA A 100 6.30 20.62 -16.71
CA ALA A 100 7.67 20.96 -17.05
C ALA A 100 7.64 21.80 -18.34
N LYS A 101 7.79 23.12 -18.20
CA LYS A 101 8.17 24.03 -19.28
C LYS A 101 9.66 24.33 -19.11
N GLU A 102 10.34 24.67 -20.21
CA GLU A 102 11.76 25.03 -20.23
C GLU A 102 12.14 25.89 -19.00
N GLY A 103 12.99 25.33 -18.13
CA GLY A 103 13.44 25.94 -16.87
C GLY A 103 12.96 25.25 -15.59
N ALA A 104 11.92 24.42 -15.61
CA ALA A 104 11.50 23.63 -14.45
C ALA A 104 12.04 22.19 -14.55
N GLN A 105 13.02 21.83 -13.71
CA GLN A 105 13.45 20.45 -13.57
C GLN A 105 12.62 19.77 -12.48
N VAL A 106 11.79 18.80 -12.88
CA VAL A 106 11.13 17.88 -11.96
C VAL A 106 11.95 16.60 -11.98
N GLU A 107 12.88 16.46 -11.04
CA GLU A 107 13.63 15.22 -10.86
C GLU A 107 12.85 14.29 -9.94
N PHE A 108 12.52 13.10 -10.45
CA PHE A 108 12.01 12.01 -9.65
C PHE A 108 13.21 11.20 -9.18
N ASN A 109 13.68 11.46 -7.96
CA ASN A 109 14.65 10.57 -7.32
C ASN A 109 13.89 9.35 -6.81
N ALA A 110 14.04 8.25 -7.54
CA ALA A 110 13.49 6.93 -7.24
C ALA A 110 14.35 6.18 -6.22
#